data_AF-A0A4R2C663-F1
#
_entry.id   AF-A0A4R2C663-F1
#
_cell.length_a   1.000
_cell.length_b   1.000
_cell.length_c   1.000
_cell.angle_alpha   90.00
_cell.angle_beta   90.00
_cell.angle_gamma   90.00
#
_symmetry.space_group_name_H-M   'P 1'
#
loop_
_entity.id
_entity.type
_entity.pdbx_description
1 polymer ?
#
loop_
_entity_poly.entity_id
_entity_poly.type
_entity_poly.pdbx_seq_one_letter_code
_entity_poly.pdbx_strand_id
1 'polypeptide(L)'
;MATFTRSDDLQGAEFVDADLRRARFVGADLSGVVMRGVDMQGTEIDAPWLSEGENFLRVNGVDVIPFVEAELNRRFPGRADRRAEDPDGLRAAWAALERTWAATLERVAAMPAGTVDVSVGGEWSFAQTLRHLVLATDMWLGKAILEIEQPFHPIGQTDTGTEDDGLDRSIFTTVTPSYAEVLEVRAGRVAMVRDFLATVTPEVLAATRRNPHAPDHPQTVLSCLHVILEEEWEHHRYAVRDLDVIESGPAL
;
A
#
# COMPACT_ATOMS: atom_id res chain seq x y z
N MET A 1 13.51 13.04 23.87
CA MET A 1 12.70 11.92 23.36
C MET A 1 13.67 10.80 23.01
N ALA A 2 13.54 9.63 23.63
CA ALA A 2 14.30 8.46 23.17
C ALA A 2 13.70 8.01 21.84
N THR A 3 14.55 7.75 20.84
CA THR A 3 14.14 7.19 19.56
C THR A 3 14.96 5.94 19.36
N PHE A 4 14.28 4.84 19.05
CA PHE A 4 14.90 3.58 18.69
C PHE A 4 14.71 3.37 17.19
N THR A 5 15.74 2.88 16.55
CA THR A 5 15.84 2.67 15.12
C THR A 5 16.14 1.21 14.83
N ARG A 6 16.20 0.81 13.57
CA ARG A 6 16.56 -0.56 13.17
C ARG A 6 17.94 -1.04 13.69
N SER A 7 18.84 -0.12 14.07
CA SER A 7 20.14 -0.50 14.66
C SER A 7 20.07 -0.77 16.16
N ASP A 8 18.98 -0.41 16.81
CA ASP A 8 18.74 -0.67 18.22
C ASP A 8 18.06 -2.04 18.37
N ASP A 9 18.72 -2.97 19.04
CA ASP A 9 18.14 -4.28 19.34
C ASP A 9 17.30 -4.21 20.61
N LEU A 10 15.98 -4.27 20.44
CA LEU A 10 15.00 -4.35 21.53
C LEU A 10 14.40 -5.75 21.67
N GLN A 11 14.97 -6.77 21.02
CA GLN A 11 14.47 -8.13 21.17
C GLN A 11 14.58 -8.59 22.63
N GLY A 12 13.47 -9.09 23.17
CA GLY A 12 13.37 -9.50 24.56
C GLY A 12 13.28 -8.36 25.58
N ALA A 13 13.18 -7.09 25.14
CA ALA A 13 12.93 -5.97 26.04
C ALA A 13 11.57 -6.13 26.75
N GLU A 14 11.54 -5.84 28.06
CA GLU A 14 10.33 -5.85 28.87
C GLU A 14 10.01 -4.42 29.34
N PHE A 15 8.75 -4.00 29.13
CA PHE A 15 8.25 -2.70 29.54
C PHE A 15 7.28 -2.88 30.72
N VAL A 16 7.82 -2.99 31.94
CA VAL A 16 7.04 -3.18 33.18
C VAL A 16 6.61 -1.83 33.77
N ASP A 17 5.31 -1.64 33.97
CA ASP A 17 4.70 -0.40 34.48
C ASP A 17 5.14 0.88 33.73
N ALA A 18 5.53 0.72 32.46
CA ALA A 18 6.00 1.82 31.61
C ALA A 18 4.83 2.55 30.97
N ASP A 19 4.83 3.89 31.04
CA ASP A 19 3.87 4.72 30.32
C ASP A 19 4.31 4.90 28.86
N LEU A 20 3.71 4.12 27.96
CA LEU A 20 3.92 4.21 26.50
C LEU A 20 2.83 5.02 25.79
N ARG A 21 2.03 5.81 26.51
CA ARG A 21 1.02 6.65 25.88
C ARG A 21 1.68 7.59 24.87
N ARG A 22 1.09 7.67 23.67
CA ARG A 22 1.58 8.46 22.53
C ARG A 22 2.91 7.98 21.93
N ALA A 23 3.40 6.79 22.30
CA ALA A 23 4.47 6.14 21.54
C ALA A 23 3.99 5.84 20.11
N ARG A 24 4.87 6.00 19.14
CA ARG A 24 4.62 5.65 17.73
C ARG A 24 5.58 4.55 17.31
N PHE A 25 5.03 3.47 16.78
CA PHE A 25 5.78 2.35 16.22
C PHE A 25 5.65 2.44 14.69
N VAL A 26 6.70 2.89 14.01
CA VAL A 26 6.70 3.11 12.56
C VAL A 26 7.68 2.12 11.93
N GLY A 27 7.18 1.19 11.12
CA GLY A 27 8.00 0.14 10.51
C GLY A 27 8.65 -0.82 11.54
N ALA A 28 8.09 -0.93 12.73
CA ALA A 28 8.60 -1.82 13.78
C ALA A 28 8.02 -3.23 13.61
N ASP A 29 8.87 -4.25 13.78
CA ASP A 29 8.40 -5.62 13.90
C ASP A 29 7.84 -5.87 15.31
N LEU A 30 6.52 -6.06 15.39
CA LEU A 30 5.80 -6.39 16.62
C LEU A 30 5.39 -7.86 16.68
N SER A 31 5.92 -8.69 15.78
CA SER A 31 5.63 -10.13 15.75
C SER A 31 6.03 -10.79 17.06
N GLY A 32 5.12 -11.58 17.63
CA GLY A 32 5.35 -12.30 18.89
C GLY A 32 5.30 -11.43 20.15
N VAL A 33 5.04 -10.11 20.05
CA VAL A 33 4.84 -9.26 21.24
C VAL A 33 3.63 -9.75 22.04
N VAL A 34 3.81 -9.94 23.34
CA VAL A 34 2.75 -10.39 24.25
C VAL A 34 2.38 -9.29 25.23
N MET A 35 1.16 -8.76 25.10
CA MET A 35 0.64 -7.71 25.97
C MET A 35 -0.32 -8.31 27.02
N ARG A 36 0.09 -8.35 28.31
CA ARG A 36 -0.73 -8.89 29.41
C ARG A 36 -1.07 -7.79 30.41
N GLY A 37 -2.37 -7.62 30.69
CA GLY A 37 -2.84 -6.64 31.68
C GLY A 37 -2.57 -5.17 31.30
N VAL A 38 -2.41 -4.88 30.00
CA VAL A 38 -2.15 -3.54 29.49
C VAL A 38 -3.43 -2.71 29.37
N ASP A 39 -3.31 -1.38 29.47
CA ASP A 39 -4.36 -0.44 29.08
C ASP A 39 -4.16 -0.03 27.61
N MET A 40 -5.11 -0.39 26.74
CA MET A 40 -5.07 -0.14 25.28
C MET A 40 -6.14 0.84 24.81
N GLN A 41 -6.71 1.63 25.71
CA GLN A 41 -7.71 2.63 25.35
C GLN A 41 -7.10 3.65 24.36
N GLY A 42 -7.70 3.76 23.17
CA GLY A 42 -7.23 4.67 22.12
C GLY A 42 -6.00 4.16 21.34
N THR A 43 -5.65 2.87 21.42
CA THR A 43 -4.62 2.28 20.56
C THR A 43 -5.15 2.07 19.14
N GLU A 44 -4.35 2.46 18.16
CA GLU A 44 -4.59 2.24 16.73
C GLU A 44 -3.49 1.32 16.18
N ILE A 45 -3.88 0.37 15.32
CA ILE A 45 -2.96 -0.53 14.62
C ILE A 45 -3.30 -0.42 13.14
N ASP A 46 -2.36 0.13 12.38
CA ASP A 46 -2.41 0.13 10.92
C ASP A 46 -1.33 -0.82 10.40
N ALA A 47 -1.75 -1.99 9.92
CA ALA A 47 -0.87 -3.09 9.54
C ALA A 47 -1.34 -3.70 8.20
N PRO A 48 -0.83 -3.24 7.05
CA PRO A 48 -1.27 -3.75 5.74
C PRO A 48 -0.99 -5.24 5.56
N TRP A 49 0.12 -5.71 6.13
CA TRP A 49 0.58 -7.11 6.04
C TRP A 49 -0.19 -8.06 6.96
N LEU A 50 -1.14 -7.56 7.75
CA LEU A 50 -1.76 -8.33 8.84
C LEU A 50 -2.46 -9.60 8.34
N SER A 51 -3.05 -9.54 7.15
CA SER A 51 -3.82 -10.64 6.56
C SER A 51 -3.01 -11.57 5.67
N GLU A 52 -1.70 -11.32 5.51
CA GLU A 52 -0.82 -12.15 4.70
C GLU A 52 -0.38 -13.40 5.47
N GLY A 53 -0.40 -14.56 4.82
CA GLY A 53 0.05 -15.83 5.41
C GLY A 53 -0.79 -16.36 6.57
N GLU A 54 -0.23 -17.35 7.29
CA GLU A 54 -0.87 -17.96 8.46
C GLU A 54 -0.54 -17.18 9.75
N ASN A 55 -1.08 -15.97 9.86
CA ASN A 55 -0.86 -15.07 10.99
C ASN A 55 -2.10 -14.92 11.89
N PHE A 56 -1.93 -14.35 13.09
CA PHE A 56 -3.03 -14.03 14.00
C PHE A 56 -2.79 -12.69 14.70
N LEU A 57 -3.88 -11.98 15.01
CA LEU A 57 -3.87 -10.87 15.95
C LEU A 57 -4.94 -11.13 16.99
N ARG A 58 -4.52 -11.42 18.23
CA ARG A 58 -5.46 -11.80 19.29
C ARG A 58 -5.76 -10.66 20.23
N VAL A 59 -7.03 -10.29 20.33
CA VAL A 59 -7.54 -9.41 21.39
C VAL A 59 -8.33 -10.26 22.36
N ASN A 60 -7.87 -10.34 23.62
CA ASN A 60 -8.48 -11.19 24.66
C ASN A 60 -8.69 -12.66 24.22
N GLY A 61 -7.72 -13.22 23.47
CA GLY A 61 -7.76 -14.60 22.97
C GLY A 61 -8.56 -14.81 21.69
N VAL A 62 -9.24 -13.79 21.17
CA VAL A 62 -9.99 -13.85 19.91
C VAL A 62 -9.12 -13.33 18.77
N ASP A 63 -8.96 -14.14 17.72
CA ASP A 63 -8.31 -13.67 16.49
C ASP A 63 -9.22 -12.68 15.77
N VAL A 64 -8.77 -11.44 15.64
CA VAL A 64 -9.58 -10.34 15.08
C VAL A 64 -9.37 -10.13 13.59
N ILE A 65 -8.38 -10.79 12.96
CA ILE A 65 -8.06 -10.60 11.53
C ILE A 65 -9.29 -10.82 10.63
N PRO A 66 -10.07 -11.92 10.77
CA PRO A 66 -11.23 -12.14 9.91
C PRO A 66 -12.32 -11.06 10.05
N PHE A 67 -12.48 -10.49 11.25
CA PHE A 67 -13.44 -9.42 11.50
C PHE A 67 -13.00 -8.11 10.85
N VAL A 68 -11.70 -7.81 10.90
CA VAL A 68 -11.12 -6.64 10.24
C VAL A 68 -11.23 -6.78 8.72
N GLU A 69 -10.87 -7.93 8.14
CA GLU A 69 -10.99 -8.18 6.70
C GLU A 69 -12.44 -8.07 6.22
N ALA A 70 -13.40 -8.62 6.97
CA ALA A 70 -14.82 -8.50 6.64
C ALA A 70 -15.30 -7.04 6.66
N GLU A 71 -14.89 -6.26 7.66
CA GLU A 71 -15.23 -4.84 7.76
C GLU A 71 -14.56 -4.01 6.67
N LEU A 72 -13.31 -4.30 6.31
CA LEU A 72 -12.64 -3.65 5.18
C LEU A 72 -13.37 -3.95 3.86
N ASN A 73 -13.74 -5.20 3.61
CA ASN A 73 -14.49 -5.55 2.40
C ASN A 73 -15.89 -4.91 2.38
N ARG A 74 -16.51 -4.67 3.54
CA ARG A 74 -17.77 -3.93 3.65
C ARG A 74 -17.59 -2.44 3.35
N ARG A 75 -16.51 -1.83 3.82
CA ARG A 75 -16.18 -0.40 3.62
C ARG A 75 -15.70 -0.10 2.20
N PHE A 76 -15.03 -1.05 1.56
CA PHE A 76 -14.44 -0.93 0.24
C PHE A 76 -15.03 -1.99 -0.72
N PRO A 77 -16.24 -1.77 -1.27
CA PRO A 77 -16.86 -2.72 -2.19
C PRO A 77 -15.96 -3.02 -3.40
N GLY A 78 -15.72 -4.30 -3.66
CA GLY A 78 -14.79 -4.76 -4.71
C GLY A 78 -13.39 -5.10 -4.19
N ARG A 79 -13.00 -4.70 -2.97
CA ARG A 79 -11.70 -5.05 -2.37
C ARG A 79 -11.51 -6.56 -2.26
N ALA A 80 -12.56 -7.34 -2.01
CA ALA A 80 -12.46 -8.79 -1.94
C ALA A 80 -11.98 -9.43 -3.25
N ASP A 81 -12.31 -8.81 -4.39
CA ASP A 81 -11.98 -9.32 -5.73
C ASP A 81 -10.50 -9.17 -6.08
N ARG A 82 -9.70 -8.46 -5.25
CA ARG A 82 -8.23 -8.36 -5.42
C ARG A 82 -7.53 -9.72 -5.43
N ARG A 83 -8.20 -10.75 -4.91
CA ARG A 83 -7.75 -12.15 -4.87
C ARG A 83 -8.27 -13.00 -6.03
N ALA A 84 -8.88 -12.39 -7.05
CA ALA A 84 -9.41 -13.12 -8.20
C ALA A 84 -8.32 -13.97 -8.87
N GLU A 85 -8.64 -15.24 -9.17
CA GLU A 85 -7.66 -16.23 -9.65
C GLU A 85 -7.70 -16.43 -11.17
N ASP A 86 -8.76 -15.98 -11.82
CA ASP A 86 -9.00 -16.17 -13.25
C ASP A 86 -9.05 -14.83 -14.03
N PRO A 87 -8.84 -14.85 -15.36
CA PRO A 87 -8.83 -13.64 -16.18
C PRO A 87 -10.09 -12.77 -16.09
N ASP A 88 -11.27 -13.36 -15.98
CA ASP A 88 -12.52 -12.60 -15.95
C ASP A 88 -12.72 -11.94 -14.59
N GLY A 89 -12.38 -12.66 -13.52
CA GLY A 89 -12.32 -12.12 -12.16
C GLY A 89 -11.34 -10.95 -12.05
N LEU A 90 -10.13 -11.07 -12.61
CA LEU A 90 -9.14 -9.99 -12.60
C LEU A 90 -9.61 -8.75 -13.37
N ARG A 91 -10.26 -8.92 -14.54
CA ARG A 91 -10.87 -7.81 -15.29
C ARG A 91 -11.96 -7.12 -14.48
N ALA A 92 -12.82 -7.91 -13.82
CA ALA A 92 -13.88 -7.37 -12.97
C ALA A 92 -13.32 -6.61 -11.76
N ALA A 93 -12.29 -7.16 -11.11
CA ALA A 93 -11.58 -6.57 -9.99
C ALA A 93 -10.95 -5.22 -10.39
N TRP A 94 -10.23 -5.19 -11.51
CA TRP A 94 -9.61 -3.97 -12.03
C TRP A 94 -10.66 -2.90 -12.39
N ALA A 95 -11.75 -3.29 -13.05
CA ALA A 95 -12.82 -2.35 -13.36
C ALA A 95 -13.50 -1.77 -12.11
N ALA A 96 -13.64 -2.55 -11.03
CA ALA A 96 -14.15 -2.07 -9.76
C ALA A 96 -13.19 -1.07 -9.11
N LEU A 97 -11.90 -1.40 -9.12
CA LEU A 97 -10.84 -0.52 -8.62
C LEU A 97 -10.79 0.82 -9.37
N GLU A 98 -10.86 0.80 -10.71
CA GLU A 98 -10.86 2.03 -11.53
C GLU A 98 -12.04 2.95 -11.21
N ARG A 99 -13.24 2.40 -11.03
CA ARG A 99 -14.41 3.18 -10.62
C ARG A 99 -14.22 3.81 -9.23
N THR A 100 -13.65 3.04 -8.31
CA THR A 100 -13.40 3.48 -6.94
C THR A 100 -12.37 4.62 -6.89
N TRP A 101 -11.25 4.49 -7.62
CA TRP A 101 -10.28 5.58 -7.72
C TRP A 101 -10.82 6.79 -8.46
N ALA A 102 -11.59 6.61 -9.53
CA ALA A 102 -12.21 7.72 -10.25
C ALA A 102 -13.09 8.57 -9.31
N ALA A 103 -13.92 7.94 -8.48
CA ALA A 103 -14.73 8.64 -7.49
C ALA A 103 -13.89 9.41 -6.46
N THR A 104 -12.78 8.82 -6.00
CA THR A 104 -11.86 9.51 -5.07
C THR A 104 -11.15 10.69 -5.75
N LEU A 105 -10.73 10.55 -7.01
CA LEU A 105 -10.12 11.64 -7.77
C LEU A 105 -11.09 12.81 -8.00
N GLU A 106 -12.36 12.50 -8.30
CA GLU A 106 -13.43 13.50 -8.38
C GLU A 106 -13.66 14.21 -7.04
N ARG A 107 -13.68 13.47 -5.93
CA ARG A 107 -13.76 14.04 -4.57
C ARG A 107 -12.62 15.02 -4.33
N VAL A 108 -11.38 14.61 -4.57
CA VAL A 108 -10.19 15.44 -4.37
C VAL A 108 -10.19 16.68 -5.25
N ALA A 109 -10.65 16.58 -6.50
CA ALA A 109 -10.79 17.72 -7.40
C ALA A 109 -11.81 18.78 -6.90
N ALA A 110 -12.78 18.37 -6.09
CA ALA A 110 -13.75 19.27 -5.45
C ALA A 110 -13.28 19.84 -4.10
N MET A 111 -12.19 19.33 -3.54
CA MET A 111 -11.60 19.82 -2.28
C MET A 111 -10.79 21.12 -2.51
N PRO A 112 -10.48 21.87 -1.43
CA PRO A 112 -9.69 23.10 -1.54
C PRO A 112 -8.34 22.91 -2.25
N ALA A 113 -7.90 23.96 -2.96
CA ALA A 113 -6.60 23.94 -3.63
C ALA A 113 -5.47 23.64 -2.63
N GLY A 114 -4.55 22.75 -3.00
CA GLY A 114 -3.44 22.30 -2.17
C GLY A 114 -3.74 21.06 -1.31
N THR A 115 -4.98 20.56 -1.26
CA THR A 115 -5.31 19.31 -0.54
C THR A 115 -4.42 18.14 -0.94
N VAL A 116 -4.07 18.03 -2.22
CA VAL A 116 -3.24 16.93 -2.76
C VAL A 116 -1.83 16.87 -2.18
N ASP A 117 -1.35 17.98 -1.61
CA ASP A 117 0.00 18.15 -1.06
C ASP A 117 0.02 18.07 0.48
N VAL A 118 -1.13 17.93 1.12
CA VAL A 118 -1.21 17.83 2.59
C VAL A 118 -0.78 16.44 3.04
N SER A 119 0.18 16.40 3.96
CA SER A 119 0.58 15.19 4.70
C SER A 119 -0.21 15.09 6.00
N VAL A 120 -0.75 13.89 6.27
CA VAL A 120 -1.42 13.57 7.53
C VAL A 120 -0.52 12.63 8.32
N GLY A 121 -0.32 12.92 9.61
CA GLY A 121 0.47 12.05 10.49
C GLY A 121 1.97 11.94 10.16
N GLY A 122 2.48 12.73 9.21
CA GLY A 122 3.84 12.61 8.68
C GLY A 122 3.98 11.53 7.59
N GLU A 123 2.86 10.99 7.11
CA GLU A 123 2.79 10.03 6.01
C GLU A 123 2.73 10.76 4.66
N TRP A 124 2.69 9.99 3.57
CA TRP A 124 2.63 10.55 2.22
C TRP A 124 1.37 11.40 1.98
N SER A 125 1.54 12.48 1.20
CA SER A 125 0.40 13.21 0.66
C SER A 125 -0.32 12.40 -0.41
N PHE A 126 -1.55 12.78 -0.75
CA PHE A 126 -2.32 12.14 -1.82
C PHE A 126 -1.53 12.09 -3.14
N ALA A 127 -0.85 13.19 -3.52
CA ALA A 127 0.00 13.22 -4.71
C ALA A 127 1.18 12.24 -4.62
N GLN A 128 1.83 12.12 -3.46
CA GLN A 128 2.91 11.14 -3.25
C GLN A 128 2.39 9.70 -3.32
N THR A 129 1.20 9.41 -2.79
CA THR A 129 0.53 8.10 -2.91
C THR A 129 0.30 7.73 -4.39
N LEU A 130 -0.21 8.65 -5.22
CA LEU A 130 -0.39 8.34 -6.65
C LEU A 130 0.94 8.06 -7.36
N ARG A 131 2.01 8.79 -6.98
CA ARG A 131 3.36 8.58 -7.51
C ARG A 131 3.95 7.24 -7.08
N HIS A 132 3.63 6.78 -5.88
CA HIS A 132 4.01 5.45 -5.42
C HIS A 132 3.30 4.36 -6.23
N LEU A 133 2.01 4.51 -6.51
CA LEU A 133 1.26 3.56 -7.34
C LEU A 133 1.77 3.48 -8.79
N VAL A 134 2.34 4.59 -9.32
CA VAL A 134 3.10 4.56 -10.58
C VAL A 134 4.33 3.66 -10.44
N LEU A 135 5.12 3.82 -9.37
CA LEU A 135 6.28 2.98 -9.10
C LEU A 135 5.90 1.51 -8.95
N ALA A 136 4.86 1.20 -8.16
CA ALA A 136 4.37 -0.15 -7.95
C ALA A 136 3.97 -0.82 -9.27
N THR A 137 3.27 -0.10 -10.16
CA THR A 137 2.92 -0.61 -11.50
C THR A 137 4.17 -0.82 -12.36
N ASP A 138 5.08 0.15 -12.42
CA ASP A 138 6.32 0.03 -13.21
C ASP A 138 7.18 -1.15 -12.72
N MET A 139 7.18 -1.41 -11.40
CA MET A 139 7.87 -2.53 -10.77
C MET A 139 7.23 -3.88 -11.14
N TRP A 140 5.95 -4.06 -10.85
CA TRP A 140 5.32 -5.37 -10.95
C TRP A 140 4.81 -5.69 -12.35
N LEU A 141 4.24 -4.73 -13.06
CA LEU A 141 3.85 -4.92 -14.46
C LEU A 141 5.06 -4.75 -15.38
N GLY A 142 5.76 -3.61 -15.28
CA GLY A 142 6.85 -3.27 -16.20
C GLY A 142 8.07 -4.18 -16.05
N LYS A 143 8.65 -4.25 -14.85
CA LYS A 143 9.89 -5.02 -14.59
C LYS A 143 9.60 -6.51 -14.46
N ALA A 144 8.65 -6.91 -13.62
CA ALA A 144 8.43 -8.33 -13.36
C ALA A 144 7.69 -9.04 -14.49
N ILE A 145 6.49 -8.56 -14.87
CA ILE A 145 5.64 -9.28 -15.84
C ILE A 145 6.15 -9.11 -17.27
N LEU A 146 6.43 -7.87 -17.68
CA LEU A 146 6.83 -7.51 -19.05
C LEU A 146 8.35 -7.58 -19.30
N GLU A 147 9.16 -7.76 -18.25
CA GLU A 147 10.62 -7.85 -18.31
C GLU A 147 11.30 -6.68 -19.05
N ILE A 148 10.73 -5.47 -18.91
CA ILE A 148 11.31 -4.24 -19.46
C ILE A 148 12.55 -3.87 -18.63
N GLU A 149 13.67 -3.59 -19.29
CA GLU A 149 14.96 -3.32 -18.63
C GLU A 149 14.93 -2.10 -17.70
N GLN A 150 14.33 -1.00 -18.16
CA GLN A 150 14.13 0.22 -17.38
C GLN A 150 12.66 0.68 -17.52
N PRO A 151 11.74 0.17 -16.68
CA PRO A 151 10.33 0.51 -16.76
C PRO A 151 9.95 1.76 -15.94
N PHE A 152 10.85 2.22 -15.07
CA PHE A 152 10.54 3.21 -14.05
C PHE A 152 10.40 4.62 -14.61
N HIS A 153 9.26 5.24 -14.37
CA HIS A 153 9.08 6.66 -14.61
C HIS A 153 9.82 7.52 -13.58
N PRO A 154 10.44 8.65 -13.99
CA PRO A 154 11.05 9.59 -13.05
C PRO A 154 10.09 10.15 -11.99
N ILE A 155 8.78 10.13 -12.23
CA ILE A 155 7.77 10.60 -11.26
C ILE A 155 7.56 9.63 -10.09
N GLY A 156 7.97 8.36 -10.23
CA GLY A 156 7.82 7.34 -9.19
C GLY A 156 8.27 7.83 -7.81
N GLN A 157 7.57 7.38 -6.76
CA GLN A 157 7.89 7.71 -5.38
C GLN A 157 8.33 6.44 -4.64
N THR A 158 9.60 6.37 -4.27
CA THR A 158 10.15 5.29 -3.45
C THR A 158 9.72 5.46 -2.00
N ASP A 159 9.65 4.34 -1.27
CA ASP A 159 9.52 4.33 0.18
C ASP A 159 10.64 5.12 0.85
N THR A 160 10.26 5.95 1.82
CA THR A 160 11.22 6.76 2.59
C THR A 160 12.02 5.90 3.58
N GLY A 161 11.64 4.64 3.80
CA GLY A 161 12.25 3.73 4.78
C GLY A 161 13.11 2.58 4.22
N THR A 162 13.08 2.32 2.91
CA THR A 162 13.83 1.23 2.27
C THR A 162 15.14 1.76 1.67
N GLU A 163 16.17 1.90 2.48
CA GLU A 163 17.49 2.36 2.02
C GLU A 163 18.21 1.39 1.06
N ASP A 164 17.66 0.19 0.81
CA ASP A 164 18.33 -0.87 0.03
C ASP A 164 17.34 -1.74 -0.75
N ASP A 165 16.56 -1.14 -1.65
CA ASP A 165 15.71 -1.86 -2.61
C ASP A 165 16.42 -2.17 -3.94
N GLY A 166 17.71 -1.84 -4.05
CA GLY A 166 18.51 -2.00 -5.26
C GLY A 166 18.03 -1.14 -6.44
N LEU A 167 17.12 -0.18 -6.24
CA LEU A 167 16.67 0.74 -7.27
C LEU A 167 17.69 1.85 -7.46
N ASP A 168 18.01 2.15 -8.73
CA ASP A 168 18.79 3.34 -9.06
C ASP A 168 17.95 4.60 -8.80
N ARG A 169 18.17 5.19 -7.62
CA ARG A 169 17.47 6.39 -7.18
C ARG A 169 17.72 7.61 -8.06
N SER A 170 18.77 7.61 -8.90
CA SER A 170 19.06 8.71 -9.82
C SER A 170 18.02 8.84 -10.95
N ILE A 171 17.21 7.80 -11.17
CA ILE A 171 16.09 7.82 -12.13
C ILE A 171 14.97 8.76 -11.67
N PHE A 172 14.76 8.90 -10.36
CA PHE A 172 13.61 9.61 -9.82
C PHE A 172 13.86 11.11 -9.68
N THR A 173 12.83 11.90 -9.95
CA THR A 173 12.90 13.36 -9.86
C THR A 173 13.13 13.81 -8.42
N THR A 174 14.05 14.78 -8.26
CA THR A 174 14.26 15.49 -7.00
C THR A 174 13.40 16.75 -6.88
N VAL A 175 12.78 17.17 -7.99
CA VAL A 175 11.82 18.28 -8.03
C VAL A 175 10.41 17.73 -7.85
N THR A 176 9.58 18.42 -7.06
CA THR A 176 8.17 18.05 -6.89
C THR A 176 7.41 18.24 -8.22
N PRO A 177 6.90 17.15 -8.84
CA PRO A 177 6.14 17.26 -10.07
C PRO A 177 4.78 17.94 -9.82
N SER A 178 4.22 18.57 -10.84
CA SER A 178 2.87 19.12 -10.72
C SER A 178 1.83 18.00 -10.60
N TYR A 179 0.72 18.28 -9.91
CA TYR A 179 -0.34 17.29 -9.76
C TYR A 179 -0.93 16.85 -11.11
N ALA A 180 -0.97 17.74 -12.11
CA ALA A 180 -1.41 17.40 -13.47
C ALA A 180 -0.51 16.35 -14.14
N GLU A 181 0.81 16.51 -14.03
CA GLU A 181 1.78 15.52 -14.55
C GLU A 181 1.65 14.17 -13.82
N VAL A 182 1.42 14.20 -12.50
CA VAL A 182 1.17 12.98 -11.73
C VAL A 182 -0.07 12.24 -12.23
N LEU A 183 -1.17 12.96 -12.49
CA LEU A 183 -2.40 12.37 -13.02
C LEU A 183 -2.22 11.78 -14.42
N GLU A 184 -1.52 12.48 -15.31
CA GLU A 184 -1.24 12.00 -16.67
C GLU A 184 -0.45 10.70 -16.64
N VAL A 185 0.64 10.66 -15.86
CA VAL A 185 1.51 9.49 -15.72
C VAL A 185 0.75 8.33 -15.08
N ARG A 186 -0.05 8.60 -14.04
CA ARG A 186 -0.89 7.58 -13.38
C ARG A 186 -1.94 7.00 -14.35
N ALA A 187 -2.61 7.84 -15.12
CA ALA A 187 -3.59 7.40 -16.11
C ALA A 187 -2.97 6.45 -17.14
N GLY A 188 -1.72 6.71 -17.56
CA GLY A 188 -0.95 5.81 -18.42
C GLY A 188 -0.74 4.43 -17.79
N ARG A 189 -0.39 4.36 -16.51
CA ARG A 189 -0.14 3.08 -15.80
C ARG A 189 -1.43 2.29 -15.61
N VAL A 190 -2.51 3.01 -15.28
CA VAL A 190 -3.84 2.42 -15.18
C VAL A 190 -4.27 1.80 -16.52
N ALA A 191 -4.02 2.50 -17.64
CA ALA A 191 -4.29 1.97 -18.97
C ALA A 191 -3.41 0.75 -19.30
N MET A 192 -2.12 0.77 -18.96
CA MET A 192 -1.22 -0.39 -19.18
C MET A 192 -1.73 -1.66 -18.50
N VAL A 193 -2.17 -1.57 -17.23
CA VAL A 193 -2.73 -2.72 -16.52
C VAL A 193 -4.04 -3.18 -17.17
N ARG A 194 -4.94 -2.25 -17.52
CA ARG A 194 -6.19 -2.56 -18.21
C ARG A 194 -5.95 -3.31 -19.52
N ASP A 195 -5.02 -2.83 -20.35
CA ASP A 195 -4.71 -3.41 -21.65
C ASP A 195 -4.07 -4.80 -21.51
N PHE A 196 -3.20 -4.98 -20.51
CA PHE A 196 -2.65 -6.30 -20.19
C PHE A 196 -3.75 -7.29 -19.80
N LEU A 197 -4.63 -6.90 -18.87
CA LEU A 197 -5.75 -7.75 -18.42
C LEU A 197 -6.74 -8.06 -19.54
N ALA A 198 -6.94 -7.16 -20.51
CA ALA A 198 -7.82 -7.41 -21.65
C ALA A 198 -7.39 -8.62 -22.49
N THR A 199 -6.10 -8.98 -22.48
CA THR A 199 -5.54 -10.07 -23.30
C THR A 199 -5.04 -11.28 -22.49
N VAL A 200 -5.06 -11.19 -21.16
CA VAL A 200 -4.51 -12.22 -20.28
C VAL A 200 -5.28 -13.55 -20.38
N THR A 201 -4.55 -14.66 -20.34
CA THR A 201 -5.08 -16.03 -20.34
C THR A 201 -4.60 -16.79 -19.11
N PRO A 202 -5.23 -17.92 -18.74
CA PRO A 202 -4.76 -18.75 -17.62
C PRO A 202 -3.31 -19.21 -17.76
N GLU A 203 -2.84 -19.48 -18.99
CA GLU A 203 -1.46 -19.87 -19.27
C GLU A 203 -0.48 -18.72 -18.99
N VAL A 204 -0.86 -17.48 -19.34
CA VAL A 204 -0.07 -16.28 -19.01
C VAL A 204 -0.02 -16.08 -17.50
N LEU A 205 -1.15 -16.24 -16.80
CA LEU A 205 -1.23 -16.10 -15.35
C LEU A 205 -0.33 -17.09 -14.59
N ALA A 206 -0.21 -18.33 -15.10
CA ALA A 206 0.63 -19.38 -14.52
C ALA A 206 2.13 -19.19 -14.81
N ALA A 207 2.52 -18.30 -15.73
CA ALA A 207 3.92 -18.11 -16.10
C ALA A 207 4.74 -17.58 -14.93
N THR A 208 5.96 -18.10 -14.78
CA THR A 208 6.90 -17.68 -13.73
C THR A 208 7.65 -16.40 -14.13
N ARG A 209 7.88 -15.53 -13.15
CA ARG A 209 8.65 -14.29 -13.24
C ARG A 209 9.61 -14.15 -12.07
N ARG A 210 10.68 -13.38 -12.29
CA ARG A 210 11.62 -13.00 -11.23
C ARG A 210 10.94 -11.97 -10.33
N ASN A 211 11.00 -12.20 -9.02
CA ASN A 211 10.52 -11.21 -8.06
C ASN A 211 11.49 -10.00 -8.07
N PRO A 212 11.00 -8.77 -8.24
CA PRO A 212 11.83 -7.57 -8.27
C PRO A 212 12.64 -7.29 -7.01
N HIS A 213 12.15 -7.73 -5.85
CA HIS A 213 12.74 -7.50 -4.52
C HIS A 213 13.51 -8.70 -3.98
N ALA A 214 13.17 -9.90 -4.44
CA ALA A 214 13.78 -11.14 -3.98
C ALA A 214 13.98 -12.13 -5.14
N PRO A 215 14.95 -11.90 -6.05
CA PRO A 215 15.08 -12.64 -7.31
C PRO A 215 15.17 -14.17 -7.17
N ASP A 216 15.65 -14.66 -6.03
CA ASP A 216 15.74 -16.08 -5.69
C ASP A 216 14.39 -16.72 -5.31
N HIS A 217 13.34 -15.91 -5.15
CA HIS A 217 11.98 -16.32 -4.80
C HIS A 217 11.01 -16.00 -5.95
N PRO A 218 10.95 -16.85 -7.00
CA PRO A 218 10.14 -16.58 -8.18
C PRO A 218 8.63 -16.48 -7.85
N GLN A 219 7.93 -15.68 -8.64
CA GLN A 219 6.49 -15.43 -8.52
C GLN A 219 5.78 -15.84 -9.81
N THR A 220 4.47 -16.08 -9.74
CA THR A 220 3.64 -16.20 -10.95
C THR A 220 3.21 -14.81 -11.42
N VAL A 221 2.83 -14.66 -12.69
CA VAL A 221 2.18 -13.44 -13.19
C VAL A 221 0.93 -13.12 -12.37
N LEU A 222 0.14 -14.14 -12.00
CA LEU A 222 -1.02 -13.97 -11.12
C LEU A 222 -0.63 -13.32 -9.79
N SER A 223 0.41 -13.83 -9.13
CA SER A 223 0.89 -13.27 -7.86
C SER A 223 1.33 -11.81 -8.02
N CYS A 224 2.06 -11.48 -9.10
CA CYS A 224 2.44 -10.09 -9.39
C CYS A 224 1.22 -9.18 -9.58
N LEU A 225 0.15 -9.66 -10.22
CA LEU A 225 -1.10 -8.91 -10.37
C LEU A 225 -1.85 -8.74 -9.04
N HIS A 226 -1.82 -9.75 -8.17
CA HIS A 226 -2.36 -9.65 -6.82
C HIS A 226 -1.63 -8.58 -6.01
N VAL A 227 -0.31 -8.49 -6.14
CA VAL A 227 0.45 -7.40 -5.50
C VAL A 227 -0.01 -6.04 -6.01
N ILE A 228 -0.13 -5.84 -7.34
CA ILE A 228 -0.63 -4.57 -7.91
C ILE A 228 -2.03 -4.23 -7.35
N LEU A 229 -2.93 -5.20 -7.28
CA LEU A 229 -4.28 -4.98 -6.75
C LEU A 229 -4.26 -4.68 -5.24
N GLU A 230 -3.40 -5.33 -4.45
CA GLU A 230 -3.25 -5.07 -3.02
C GLU A 230 -2.72 -3.66 -2.77
N GLU A 231 -1.64 -3.28 -3.45
CA GLU A 231 -1.06 -1.92 -3.41
C GLU A 231 -2.12 -0.86 -3.67
N GLU A 232 -2.91 -1.07 -4.73
CA GLU A 232 -3.98 -0.17 -5.13
C GLU A 232 -5.08 -0.02 -4.05
N TRP A 233 -5.49 -1.11 -3.39
CA TRP A 233 -6.54 -1.07 -2.36
C TRP A 233 -6.03 -0.53 -1.02
N GLU A 234 -4.82 -0.90 -0.59
CA GLU A 234 -4.26 -0.39 0.67
C GLU A 234 -3.94 1.10 0.55
N HIS A 235 -3.37 1.55 -0.56
CA HIS A 235 -3.14 2.98 -0.78
C HIS A 235 -4.43 3.78 -1.00
N HIS A 236 -5.49 3.16 -1.54
CA HIS A 236 -6.81 3.78 -1.55
C HIS A 236 -7.35 3.97 -0.12
N ARG A 237 -7.21 2.96 0.74
CA ARG A 237 -7.61 3.04 2.16
C ARG A 237 -6.88 4.17 2.88
N TYR A 238 -5.56 4.30 2.72
CA TYR A 238 -4.80 5.41 3.31
C TYR A 238 -5.25 6.76 2.77
N ALA A 239 -5.39 6.87 1.45
CA ALA A 239 -5.83 8.11 0.81
C ALA A 239 -7.20 8.56 1.34
N VAL A 240 -8.19 7.67 1.42
CA VAL A 240 -9.52 8.02 1.95
C VAL A 240 -9.46 8.40 3.42
N ARG A 241 -8.72 7.67 4.26
CA ARG A 241 -8.51 7.99 5.68
C ARG A 241 -7.96 9.42 5.83
N ASP A 242 -6.93 9.76 5.06
CA ASP A 242 -6.27 11.06 5.17
C ASP A 242 -7.14 12.20 4.62
N LEU A 243 -7.88 11.96 3.55
CA LEU A 243 -8.86 12.91 3.02
C LEU A 243 -9.99 13.18 4.04
N ASP A 244 -10.45 12.16 4.76
CA ASP A 244 -11.45 12.32 5.83
C ASP A 244 -10.90 13.17 6.99
N VAL A 245 -9.62 12.99 7.35
CA VAL A 245 -8.94 13.83 8.36
C VAL A 245 -8.81 15.28 7.88
N ILE A 246 -8.45 15.50 6.61
CA ILE A 246 -8.33 16.85 6.04
C ILE A 246 -9.70 17.54 5.98
N GLU A 247 -10.75 16.82 5.58
CA GLU A 247 -12.12 17.37 5.47
C GLU A 247 -12.75 17.68 6.83
N SER A 248 -12.52 16.84 7.84
CA SER A 248 -13.01 17.08 9.20
C SER A 248 -12.29 18.23 9.93
N GLY A 249 -11.14 18.65 9.41
CA GLY A 249 -10.29 19.69 10.02
C GLY A 249 -9.56 19.19 11.27
N PRO A 250 -8.66 20.00 11.87
CA PRO A 250 -7.98 19.61 13.09
C PRO A 250 -9.00 19.33 14.20
N ALA A 251 -8.98 18.13 14.78
CA ALA A 251 -9.68 17.87 16.02
C ALA A 251 -9.17 18.86 17.08
N LEU A 252 -10.05 19.74 17.56
CA LEU A 252 -9.79 20.69 18.64
C LEU A 252 -9.47 19.98 19.96
#